data_AF-A0A3B3UC72-F1
#
_entry.id   AF-A0A3B3UC72-F1
#
_cell.length_a   1.000
_cell.length_b   1.000
_cell.length_c   1.000
_cell.angle_alpha   90.00
_cell.angle_beta   90.00
_cell.angle_gamma   90.00
#
_symmetry.space_group_name_H-M   'P 1'
#
loop_
_entity.id
_entity.type
_entity.pdbx_description
1 polymer ?
#
loop_
_entity_poly.entity_id
_entity_poly.type
_entity_poly.pdbx_seq_one_letter_code
_entity_poly.pdbx_strand_id
1 'polypeptide(L)'
;MEEKPSCSWLRAAFLSLLSLVLFQQKCPTAALSCFADELSVLCEEMKVSSLNCTEPKLSQSLRKLAKKFKKSESDCRPCELYLEKSPKDFLIVLLNVLQWINSKNCRGNAIWTV
;
A
#
# COMPACT_ATOMS: atom_id res chain seq x y z
N MET A 1 13.76 -20.19 -34.36
CA MET A 1 13.80 -18.76 -33.99
C MET A 1 12.57 -18.53 -33.16
N GLU A 2 12.74 -18.49 -31.84
CA GLU A 2 11.64 -18.35 -30.88
C GLU A 2 11.45 -16.85 -30.65
N GLU A 3 10.41 -16.28 -31.24
CA GLU A 3 10.00 -14.91 -30.92
C GLU A 3 9.66 -14.86 -29.44
N LYS A 4 10.50 -14.17 -28.66
CA LYS A 4 10.18 -13.81 -27.29
C LYS A 4 8.91 -12.96 -27.34
N PRO A 5 7.83 -13.34 -26.63
CA PRO A 5 6.67 -12.48 -26.56
C PRO A 5 7.13 -11.17 -25.89
N SER A 6 7.07 -10.10 -26.67
CA SER A 6 7.23 -8.74 -26.17
C SER A 6 6.17 -8.53 -25.10
N CYS A 7 6.57 -8.54 -23.83
CA CYS A 7 5.69 -8.36 -22.68
C CYS A 7 5.11 -6.93 -22.70
N SER A 8 4.04 -6.72 -23.47
CA SER A 8 3.28 -5.47 -23.51
C SER A 8 2.29 -5.32 -22.34
N TRP A 9 2.31 -6.26 -21.38
CA TRP A 9 1.31 -6.37 -20.31
C TRP A 9 1.82 -5.89 -18.94
N LEU A 10 2.98 -5.25 -18.85
CA LEU A 10 3.44 -4.53 -17.66
C LEU A 10 2.62 -3.25 -17.37
N ARG A 11 1.32 -3.23 -17.68
CA ARG A 11 0.37 -2.14 -17.32
C ARG A 11 -0.25 -2.36 -15.94
N ALA A 12 0.56 -2.92 -15.07
CA ALA A 12 0.28 -3.05 -13.66
C ALA A 12 0.54 -1.69 -13.01
N ALA A 13 -0.47 -0.84 -13.03
CA ALA A 13 -0.30 0.54 -12.64
C ALA A 13 -0.15 0.67 -11.11
N PHE A 14 1.06 0.53 -10.58
CA PHE A 14 1.32 0.56 -9.14
C PHE A 14 1.51 1.98 -8.61
N LEU A 15 0.52 2.56 -7.94
CA LEU A 15 0.48 4.00 -7.66
C LEU A 15 1.16 4.34 -6.30
N SER A 16 2.33 5.00 -6.30
CA SER A 16 2.85 5.61 -5.07
C SER A 16 3.78 6.82 -5.26
N LEU A 17 3.23 8.02 -5.30
CA LEU A 17 4.04 9.21 -4.95
C LEU A 17 3.34 10.17 -4.00
N LEU A 18 2.37 9.68 -3.23
CA LEU A 18 1.66 10.55 -2.31
C LEU A 18 1.18 9.90 -1.01
N SER A 19 1.47 8.64 -0.68
CA SER A 19 0.83 8.04 0.51
C SER A 19 1.36 8.60 1.85
N LEU A 20 2.65 8.93 2.00
CA LEU A 20 3.16 9.55 3.24
C LEU A 20 2.60 10.98 3.40
N VAL A 21 2.51 11.71 2.29
CA VAL A 21 1.96 13.06 2.22
C VAL A 21 0.45 13.04 2.46
N LEU A 22 -0.32 12.13 1.84
CA LEU A 22 -1.76 11.95 2.06
C LEU A 22 -2.11 11.50 3.46
N PHE A 23 -1.31 10.59 4.02
CA PHE A 23 -1.49 10.13 5.39
C PHE A 23 -1.31 11.30 6.37
N GLN A 24 -0.35 12.18 6.11
CA GLN A 24 -0.16 13.41 6.87
C GLN A 24 -1.18 14.51 6.53
N GLN A 25 -1.70 14.55 5.29
CA GLN A 25 -2.54 15.62 4.74
C GLN A 25 -4.06 15.33 4.79
N LYS A 26 -4.54 14.64 5.83
CA LYS A 26 -5.97 14.50 6.19
C LYS A 26 -6.73 13.31 5.58
N CYS A 27 -6.09 12.40 4.85
CA CYS A 27 -6.77 11.26 4.20
C CYS A 27 -6.26 9.85 4.62
N PRO A 28 -6.06 9.55 5.93
CA PRO A 28 -5.51 8.26 6.36
C PRO A 28 -6.37 7.03 6.01
N THR A 29 -7.69 7.16 6.01
CA THR A 29 -8.68 6.11 5.71
C THR A 29 -8.67 5.80 4.23
N ALA A 30 -8.71 6.83 3.37
CA ALA A 30 -8.60 6.68 1.93
C ALA A 30 -7.24 6.06 1.55
N ALA A 31 -6.14 6.56 2.12
CA ALA A 31 -4.80 6.04 1.84
C ALA A 31 -4.64 4.54 2.22
N LEU A 32 -5.10 4.14 3.41
CA LEU A 32 -5.04 2.74 3.84
C LEU A 32 -5.97 1.82 3.02
N SER A 33 -7.08 2.36 2.52
CA SER A 33 -7.96 1.62 1.60
C SER A 33 -7.27 1.41 0.25
N CYS A 34 -6.67 2.46 -0.33
CA CYS A 34 -5.89 2.35 -1.55
C CYS A 34 -4.78 1.31 -1.41
N PHE A 35 -4.00 1.32 -0.31
CA PHE A 35 -2.98 0.31 -0.10
C PHE A 35 -3.54 -1.13 -0.12
N ALA A 36 -4.69 -1.36 0.50
CA ALA A 36 -5.32 -2.68 0.51
C ALA A 36 -5.82 -3.12 -0.87
N ASP A 37 -6.34 -2.19 -1.67
CA ASP A 37 -6.78 -2.46 -3.04
C ASP A 37 -5.56 -2.78 -3.94
N GLU A 38 -4.51 -1.96 -3.87
CA GLU A 38 -3.25 -2.14 -4.63
C GLU A 38 -2.50 -3.43 -4.25
N LEU A 39 -2.51 -3.84 -2.98
CA LEU A 39 -1.96 -5.14 -2.55
C LEU A 39 -2.73 -6.30 -3.15
N SER A 40 -4.05 -6.17 -3.28
CA SER A 40 -4.89 -7.18 -3.91
C SER A 40 -4.56 -7.31 -5.40
N VAL A 41 -4.36 -6.18 -6.10
CA VAL A 41 -3.90 -6.16 -7.49
C VAL A 41 -2.52 -6.81 -7.63
N LEU A 42 -1.56 -6.43 -6.80
CA LEU A 42 -0.22 -7.04 -6.77
C LEU A 42 -0.29 -8.56 -6.62
N CYS A 43 -1.17 -9.05 -5.74
CA CYS A 43 -1.36 -10.49 -5.56
C CYS A 43 -1.91 -11.19 -6.81
N GLU A 44 -2.89 -10.60 -7.48
CA GLU A 44 -3.44 -11.19 -8.71
C GLU A 44 -2.38 -11.25 -9.81
N GLU A 45 -1.53 -10.24 -9.92
CA GLU A 45 -0.43 -10.23 -10.89
C GLU A 45 0.69 -11.24 -10.58
N MET A 46 0.98 -11.41 -9.29
CA MET A 46 1.88 -12.48 -8.83
C MET A 46 1.32 -13.85 -9.22
N LYS A 47 0.01 -14.09 -9.04
CA LYS A 47 -0.63 -15.35 -9.45
C LYS A 47 -0.52 -15.59 -10.95
N VAL A 48 -0.77 -14.56 -11.77
CA VAL A 48 -0.57 -14.65 -13.23
C VAL A 48 0.87 -15.03 -13.58
N SER A 49 1.83 -14.55 -12.79
CA SER A 49 3.25 -14.88 -12.91
C SER A 49 3.63 -16.22 -12.23
N SER A 50 2.66 -17.03 -11.80
CA SER A 50 2.87 -18.28 -11.04
C SER A 50 3.66 -18.11 -9.74
N LEU A 51 3.65 -16.90 -9.18
CA LEU A 51 4.19 -16.57 -7.86
C LEU A 51 3.08 -16.66 -6.81
N ASN A 52 3.43 -17.19 -5.64
CA ASN A 52 2.50 -17.25 -4.52
C ASN A 52 2.40 -15.89 -3.83
N CYS A 53 1.18 -15.41 -3.62
CA CYS A 53 0.90 -14.26 -2.77
C CYS A 53 0.30 -14.71 -1.43
N THR A 54 0.97 -14.41 -0.32
CA THR A 54 0.53 -14.76 1.05
C THR A 54 -0.16 -13.61 1.78
N GLU A 55 -0.57 -12.58 1.03
CA GLU A 55 -0.97 -11.29 1.57
C GLU A 55 -2.45 -11.12 2.00
N PRO A 56 -3.46 -11.99 1.75
CA PRO A 56 -4.87 -11.60 1.98
C PRO A 56 -5.20 -11.17 3.41
N LYS A 57 -4.37 -11.56 4.40
CA LYS A 57 -4.46 -11.10 5.79
C LYS A 57 -4.04 -9.64 5.99
N LEU A 58 -3.03 -9.14 5.26
CA LEU A 58 -2.51 -7.78 5.39
C LEU A 58 -3.49 -6.78 4.77
N SER A 59 -4.02 -7.02 3.58
CA SER A 59 -5.09 -6.21 2.97
C SER A 59 -6.30 -6.06 3.90
N GLN A 60 -6.76 -7.15 4.51
CA GLN A 60 -7.85 -7.09 5.48
C GLN A 60 -7.47 -6.29 6.73
N SER A 61 -6.21 -6.40 7.19
CA SER A 61 -5.71 -5.66 8.35
C SER A 61 -5.61 -4.15 8.07
N LEU A 62 -5.21 -3.76 6.87
CA LEU A 62 -5.18 -2.36 6.43
C LEU A 62 -6.58 -1.75 6.41
N ARG A 63 -7.58 -2.46 5.88
CA ARG A 63 -8.99 -2.00 5.94
C ARG A 63 -9.51 -1.88 7.37
N LYS A 64 -9.15 -2.80 8.26
CA LYS A 64 -9.48 -2.71 9.69
C LYS A 64 -8.79 -1.51 10.35
N LEU A 65 -7.54 -1.24 9.98
CA LEU A 65 -6.78 -0.10 10.49
C LEU A 65 -7.37 1.22 9.98
N ALA A 66 -7.79 1.30 8.72
CA ALA A 66 -8.47 2.46 8.14
C ALA A 66 -9.69 2.87 8.97
N LYS A 67 -10.54 1.90 9.34
CA LYS A 67 -11.73 2.13 10.18
C LYS A 67 -11.43 2.69 11.58
N LYS A 68 -10.18 2.61 12.06
CA LYS A 68 -9.80 3.18 13.37
C LYS A 68 -9.58 4.69 13.31
N PHE A 69 -9.39 5.26 12.12
CA PHE A 69 -9.29 6.70 11.95
C PHE A 69 -10.69 7.32 12.03
N LYS A 70 -10.98 7.98 13.15
CA LYS A 70 -12.29 8.65 13.39
C LYS A 70 -12.43 10.01 12.71
N LYS A 71 -11.52 10.35 11.79
CA LYS A 71 -11.45 11.68 11.18
C LYS A 71 -12.32 11.68 9.93
N SER A 72 -13.24 12.63 9.82
CA SER A 72 -13.90 12.91 8.55
C SER A 72 -12.85 13.43 7.56
N GLU A 73 -12.80 12.80 6.40
CA GLU A 73 -11.87 13.16 5.33
C GLU A 73 -12.65 13.88 4.24
N SER A 74 -12.11 15.01 3.77
CA SER A 74 -12.65 15.74 2.62
C SER A 74 -11.54 15.88 1.59
N ASP A 75 -11.93 15.98 0.32
CA ASP A 75 -11.01 16.29 -0.79
C ASP A 75 -9.90 15.25 -1.01
N CYS A 76 -10.11 14.01 -0.58
CA CYS A 76 -9.21 12.89 -0.88
C CYS A 76 -9.36 12.51 -2.34
N ARG A 77 -8.25 12.49 -3.08
CA ARG A 77 -8.28 12.05 -4.47
C ARG A 77 -8.44 10.52 -4.55
N PRO A 78 -9.15 10.00 -5.56
CA PRO A 78 -9.18 8.58 -5.89
C PRO A 78 -7.77 8.00 -6.07
N CYS A 79 -7.61 6.70 -5.81
CA CYS A 79 -6.32 6.01 -5.83
C CYS A 79 -5.64 6.15 -7.21
N GLU A 80 -6.42 6.01 -8.27
CA GLU A 80 -6.03 5.98 -9.69
C GLU A 80 -5.43 7.31 -10.18
N LEU A 81 -5.63 8.41 -9.45
CA LEU A 81 -5.09 9.73 -9.80
C LEU A 81 -3.68 9.96 -9.24
N TYR A 82 -3.12 9.02 -8.48
CA TYR A 82 -1.75 9.10 -7.97
C TYR A 82 -0.73 8.58 -8.98
N LEU A 83 0.54 8.96 -8.82
CA LEU A 83 1.60 8.56 -9.75
C LEU A 83 2.03 7.11 -9.55
N GLU A 84 2.20 6.41 -10.66
CA GLU A 84 2.71 5.03 -10.72
C GLU A 84 4.19 4.89 -10.29
N LYS A 85 4.57 3.70 -9.86
CA LYS A 85 5.81 3.26 -9.20
C LYS A 85 6.03 1.77 -9.38
N SER A 86 7.19 1.26 -8.98
CA SER A 86 7.42 -0.18 -8.98
C SER A 86 6.76 -0.88 -7.77
N PRO A 87 6.51 -2.21 -7.82
CA PRO A 87 6.07 -2.98 -6.66
C PRO A 87 6.98 -2.81 -5.43
N LYS A 88 8.29 -2.72 -5.67
CA LYS A 88 9.28 -2.51 -4.61
C LYS A 88 9.07 -1.17 -3.91
N ASP A 89 8.91 -0.09 -4.68
CA ASP A 89 8.69 1.24 -4.14
C ASP A 89 7.36 1.32 -3.38
N PHE A 90 6.31 0.72 -3.93
CA PHE A 90 5.01 0.59 -3.27
C PHE A 90 5.12 -0.05 -1.88
N LEU A 91 5.83 -1.19 -1.77
CA LEU A 91 6.02 -1.89 -0.50
C LEU A 91 6.88 -1.09 0.50
N ILE A 92 7.93 -0.41 0.03
CA ILE A 92 8.75 0.48 0.87
C ILE A 92 7.87 1.60 1.45
N VAL A 93 7.04 2.18 0.60
CA VAL A 93 6.15 3.28 0.97
C VAL A 93 5.09 2.83 1.97
N LEU A 94 4.48 1.66 1.77
CA LEU A 94 3.55 1.05 2.72
C LEU A 94 4.22 0.82 4.09
N LEU A 95 5.42 0.24 4.09
CA LEU A 95 6.19 0.00 5.32
C LEU A 95 6.43 1.31 6.09
N ASN A 96 6.85 2.37 5.39
CA ASN A 96 7.09 3.68 6.01
C ASN A 96 5.82 4.25 6.65
N VAL A 97 4.66 4.14 6.00
CA VAL A 97 3.38 4.57 6.56
C VAL A 97 3.02 3.77 7.82
N LEU A 98 3.15 2.44 7.79
CA LEU A 98 2.87 1.58 8.94
C LEU A 98 3.80 1.87 10.12
N GLN A 99 5.10 2.07 9.87
CA GLN A 99 6.06 2.47 10.89
C GLN A 99 5.72 3.83 11.50
N TRP A 100 5.30 4.80 10.67
CA TRP A 100 4.84 6.09 11.14
C TRP A 100 3.61 5.97 12.05
N ILE A 101 2.59 5.22 11.63
CA ILE A 101 1.38 4.95 12.45
C ILE A 101 1.79 4.34 13.78
N ASN A 102 2.67 3.34 13.75
CA ASN A 102 3.14 2.65 14.94
C ASN A 102 3.85 3.63 15.89
N SER A 103 4.77 4.46 15.37
CA SER A 103 5.50 5.46 16.16
C SER A 103 4.59 6.49 16.86
N LYS A 104 3.43 6.81 16.28
CA LYS A 104 2.47 7.77 16.85
C LYS A 104 1.56 7.15 17.91
N ASN A 105 1.27 5.85 17.80
CA ASN A 105 0.30 5.17 18.66
C ASN A 105 0.96 4.32 19.77
N CYS A 106 2.22 3.93 19.60
CA CYS A 106 2.99 3.21 20.59
C CYS A 106 3.94 4.18 21.31
N ARG A 107 3.50 4.71 22.45
CA ARG A 107 4.42 5.37 23.40
C ARG A 107 5.27 4.26 24.04
N GLY A 108 6.58 4.31 23.81
CA GLY A 108 7.49 3.28 24.30
C GLY A 108 7.48 3.17 25.82
N ASN A 109 7.11 2.00 26.33
CA ASN A 109 7.98 1.34 27.30
C ASN A 109 8.79 0.30 26.53
N ALA A 110 9.71 0.80 25.70
CA ALA A 110 10.70 -0.02 25.03
C ALA A 110 11.97 0.00 25.88
N ILE A 111 12.02 -0.83 26.93
CA ILE A 111 13.30 -1.38 27.39
C ILE A 111 13.56 -2.57 26.47
N TRP A 112 14.32 -2.35 25.41
CA TRP A 112 15.01 -3.41 24.68
C TRP A 112 16.50 -3.15 24.83
N THR A 113 17.08 -3.64 25.92
CA THR A 113 18.53 -3.87 25.98
C THR A 113 18.81 -5.16 25.20
N VAL A 114 19.74 -5.04 24.26
CA VAL A 114 20.35 -6.15 23.50
C VAL A 114 21.09 -7.08 24.46
#